data_AF-A0A9D2XA57-F1
#
_entry.id   AF-A0A9D2XA57-F1
#
_cell.length_a   1.000
_cell.length_b   1.000
_cell.length_c   1.000
_cell.angle_alpha   90.00
_cell.angle_beta   90.00
_cell.angle_gamma   90.00
#
_symmetry.space_group_name_H-M   'P 1'
#
loop_
_entity.id
_entity.type
_entity.pdbx_description
1 polymer ?
#
loop_
_entity_poly.entity_id
_entity_poly.type
_entity_poly.pdbx_seq_one_letter_code
_entity_poly.pdbx_strand_id
1 'polypeptide(L)' 'MIIGRVLENEKRVKFNIEIYCNNCGVKVPGGLQTGESYFETNEFKNELQELKKNYLCGICRDKKRVEK' A
#
# COMPACT_ATOMS: atom_id res chain seq x y z
N MET A 1 6.89 0.50 -5.99
CA MET A 1 5.61 1.15 -5.64
C MET A 1 5.82 1.93 -4.36
N ILE A 2 5.76 3.26 -4.42
CA ILE A 2 6.00 4.13 -3.26
C ILE A 2 4.67 4.80 -2.93
N ILE A 3 3.89 4.18 -2.05
CA ILE A 3 2.70 4.83 -1.51
C ILE A 3 3.10 5.69 -0.32
N GLY A 4 2.49 6.85 -0.22
CA GLY A 4 2.75 7.78 0.89
C GLY A 4 3.69 8.90 0.51
N ARG A 5 3.49 9.51 -0.66
CA ARG A 5 4.16 10.75 -1.04
C ARG A 5 3.83 11.82 0.01
N VAL A 6 4.88 12.41 0.58
CA VAL A 6 4.80 13.50 1.57
C VAL A 6 5.83 14.55 1.14
N LEU A 7 5.36 15.76 0.88
CA LEU A 7 6.19 16.94 0.61
C LEU A 7 6.80 17.48 1.91
N GLU A 8 7.87 18.26 1.77
CA GLU A 8 8.52 18.89 2.92
C GLU A 8 7.55 19.88 3.59
N ASN A 9 7.44 19.81 4.93
CA ASN A 9 6.51 20.59 5.76
C ASN A 9 5.01 20.30 5.54
N GLU A 10 4.66 19.20 4.87
CA GLU A 10 3.28 18.80 4.65
C GLU A 10 2.69 18.03 5.84
N LYS A 11 1.41 18.26 6.14
CA LYS A 11 0.66 17.45 7.11
C LYS A 11 0.50 16.01 6.61
N ARG A 12 0.67 15.06 7.52
CA ARG A 12 0.50 13.63 7.23
C ARG A 12 -0.91 13.19 7.61
N VAL A 13 -1.60 12.57 6.68
CA VAL A 13 -2.87 11.87 6.88
C VAL A 13 -2.55 10.40 7.13
N LYS A 14 -2.96 9.91 8.30
CA LYS A 14 -2.90 8.48 8.64
C LYS A 14 -4.27 7.87 8.37
N PHE A 15 -4.29 6.71 7.71
CA PHE A 15 -5.53 6.04 7.38
C PHE A 15 -5.33 4.51 7.37
N ASN A 16 -6.42 3.79 7.59
CA ASN A 16 -6.44 2.34 7.52
C ASN A 16 -7.24 1.90 6.31
N ILE A 17 -6.68 0.97 5.54
CA ILE A 17 -7.39 0.28 4.48
C ILE A 17 -7.39 -1.22 4.70
N GLU A 18 -8.37 -1.89 4.10
CA GLU A 18 -8.30 -3.34 4.00
C GLU A 18 -7.38 -3.73 2.83
N ILE A 19 -6.38 -4.55 3.17
CA ILE A 19 -5.45 -5.16 2.22
C ILE A 19 -5.50 -6.66 2.46
N TYR A 20 -5.56 -7.40 1.35
CA TYR A 20 -5.48 -8.85 1.33
C TYR A 20 -4.29 -9.26 0.48
N CYS A 21 -3.62 -10.35 0.86
CA CYS A 21 -2.57 -10.91 0.02
C CYS A 21 -3.19 -11.47 -1.26
N ASN A 22 -2.71 -11.05 -2.42
CA ASN A 22 -3.21 -11.53 -3.70
C ASN A 22 -2.94 -13.03 -3.94
N ASN A 23 -1.96 -13.61 -3.25
CA ASN A 23 -1.59 -15.01 -3.42
C ASN A 23 -2.32 -15.97 -2.45
N CYS A 24 -2.42 -15.62 -1.17
CA CYS A 24 -3.03 -16.50 -0.16
C CYS A 24 -4.30 -15.96 0.48
N GLY A 25 -4.78 -14.78 0.08
CA GLY A 25 -6.02 -14.17 0.59
C GLY A 25 -5.97 -13.71 2.05
N VAL A 26 -4.85 -13.89 2.76
CA VAL A 26 -4.77 -13.48 4.17
C VAL A 26 -4.91 -11.96 4.31
N LYS A 27 -5.70 -11.52 5.29
CA LYS A 27 -5.80 -10.10 5.67
C LYS A 27 -4.48 -9.66 6.27
N VAL A 28 -3.97 -8.52 5.84
CA VAL A 28 -2.72 -7.94 6.33
C VAL A 28 -2.96 -6.58 6.98
N PRO A 29 -2.05 -6.10 7.85
CA PRO A 29 -2.14 -4.75 8.37
C PRO A 29 -2.11 -3.72 7.22
N GLY A 30 -3.09 -2.81 7.21
CA GLY A 30 -3.23 -1.79 6.17
C GLY A 30 -3.12 -0.36 6.69
N GLY A 31 -2.39 -0.17 7.78
CA GLY A 31 -2.06 1.16 8.30
C GLY A 31 -1.07 1.86 7.38
N LEU A 32 -1.52 2.95 6.74
CA LEU A 32 -0.75 3.73 5.80
C LEU A 32 -0.76 5.21 6.19
N GLN A 33 0.18 5.96 5.63
CA GLN A 33 0.24 7.41 5.78
C GLN A 33 0.62 8.06 4.45
N THR A 34 0.10 9.26 4.20
CA THR A 34 0.44 10.06 3.03
C THR A 34 0.33 11.55 3.34
N GLY A 35 0.86 12.41 2.48
CA GLY A 35 0.68 13.85 2.56
C GLY A 35 -0.77 14.26 2.27
N GLU A 36 -1.27 15.28 2.96
CA GLU A 36 -2.63 15.81 2.79
C GLU A 36 -2.94 16.25 1.35
N SER A 37 -2.01 16.92 0.67
CA SER A 37 -2.15 17.36 -0.72
C SER A 37 -2.18 16.21 -1.73
N TYR A 38 -1.60 15.06 -1.38
CA TYR A 38 -1.63 13.86 -2.21
C TYR A 38 -2.82 12.95 -1.89
N PHE A 39 -3.35 13.02 -0.67
CA PHE A 39 -4.51 12.22 -0.24
C PHE A 39 -5.73 12.50 -1.13
N GLU A 40 -6.49 11.45 -1.47
CA GLU A 40 -7.69 11.50 -2.33
C GLU A 40 -7.52 11.97 -3.79
N THR A 41 -6.30 12.31 -4.21
CA THR A 41 -6.01 12.60 -5.63
C THR A 41 -6.29 11.39 -6.53
N ASN A 42 -6.47 11.62 -7.84
CA ASN A 42 -6.64 10.53 -8.79
C ASN A 42 -5.40 9.62 -8.87
N GLU A 43 -4.20 10.22 -8.77
CA GLU A 43 -2.94 9.48 -8.66
C GLU A 43 -2.94 8.55 -7.44
N PHE A 44 -3.30 9.09 -6.27
CA PHE A 44 -3.44 8.31 -5.04
C PHE A 44 -4.42 7.15 -5.18
N LYS A 45 -5.60 7.39 -5.78
CA LYS A 45 -6.61 6.34 -5.99
C LYS A 45 -6.10 5.23 -6.90
N ASN A 46 -5.42 5.58 -7.98
CA ASN A 46 -4.84 4.60 -8.91
C ASN A 46 -3.75 3.77 -8.22
N GLU A 47 -2.84 4.40 -7.49
CA GLU A 47 -1.82 3.69 -6.71
C GLU A 47 -2.45 2.80 -5.62
N LEU A 48 -3.48 3.29 -4.92
CA LEU A 48 -4.15 2.49 -3.89
C LEU A 48 -4.79 1.23 -4.48
N GLN A 49 -5.39 1.33 -5.68
CA GLN A 49 -5.96 0.18 -6.37
C GLN A 49 -4.89 -0.81 -6.83
N GLU A 50 -3.78 -0.32 -7.39
CA GLU A 50 -2.66 -1.17 -7.79
C GLU A 50 -2.04 -1.88 -6.60
N LEU A 51 -1.96 -1.24 -5.42
CA LEU A 51 -1.45 -1.84 -4.21
C LEU A 51 -2.35 -3.01 -3.81
N LYS A 52 -3.66 -2.78 -3.74
CA LYS A 52 -4.63 -3.82 -3.36
C LYS A 52 -4.57 -5.03 -4.30
N LYS A 53 -4.34 -4.81 -5.60
CA LYS A 53 -4.23 -5.89 -6.60
C LYS A 53 -2.92 -6.67 -6.49
N ASN A 54 -1.82 -6.00 -6.20
CA ASN A 54 -0.48 -6.59 -6.31
C ASN A 54 0.15 -6.95 -4.97
N TYR A 55 -0.50 -6.65 -3.85
CA TYR A 55 0.08 -6.85 -2.52
C TYR A 55 0.33 -8.33 -2.21
N LEU A 56 1.53 -8.64 -1.71
CA LEU A 56 1.88 -9.95 -1.16
C LEU A 56 2.20 -9.80 0.32
N CYS A 57 1.65 -10.70 1.15
CA CYS A 57 2.08 -10.82 2.54
C CYS A 57 3.56 -11.21 2.61
N GLY A 58 4.21 -10.95 3.76
CA GLY A 58 5.63 -11.27 3.97
C GLY A 58 5.99 -12.70 3.58
N ILE A 59 5.17 -13.67 4.00
CA ILE A 59 5.35 -15.09 3.69
C ILE A 59 5.34 -15.36 2.18
N CYS A 60 4.32 -14.89 1.45
CA CYS A 60 4.24 -15.13 0.01
C CYS A 60 5.32 -14.38 -0.77
N ARG A 61 5.68 -13.17 -0.30
CA ARG A 61 6.77 -12.39 -0.89
C ARG A 61 8.10 -13.11 -0.73
N ASP A 62 8.35 -13.70 0.43
CA ASP A 62 9.60 -14.41 0.69
C ASP A 62 9.66 -15.75 -0.05
N LYS A 63 8.55 -16.51 -0.14
CA LYS A 63 8.46 -17.69 -1.03
C LYS A 63 8.82 -17.37 -2.48
N LYS A 64 8.24 -16.29 -3.02
CA LYS A 64 8.51 -15.82 -4.39
C LYS A 64 9.97 -15.43 -4.62
N ARG A 65 10.73 -15.07 -3.56
CA ARG A 65 12.17 -14.76 -3.67
C ARG A 65 13.03 -16.02 -3.75
N VAL A 66 12.60 -17.10 -3.09
CA VAL A 66 13.32 -18.38 -3.05
C VAL A 66 13.08 -19.22 -4.30
N GLU A 67 11.92 -19.08 -4.94
CA GLU A 67 11.58 -19.74 -6.21
C GLU A 67 12.31 -19.15 -7.44
N LYS A 68 13.28 -18.25 -7.23
CA LYS A 68 13.98 -17.50 -8.27
C LYS A 68 15.43 -17.93 -8.38
#